data_AF-A0A2T7BP15-F1
#
_entry.id   AF-A0A2T7BP15-F1
#
_cell.length_a   1.000
_cell.length_b   1.000
_cell.length_c   1.000
_cell.angle_alpha   90.00
_cell.angle_beta   90.00
_cell.angle_gamma   90.00
#
_symmetry.space_group_name_H-M   'P 1'
#
loop_
_entity.id
_entity.type
_entity.pdbx_description
1 polymer ?
#
loop_
_entity_poly.entity_id
_entity_poly.type
_entity_poly.pdbx_seq_one_letter_code
_entity_poly.pdbx_strand_id
1 'polypeptide(L)' 'MKLKNGKEITIFYKKNHEITYTVSLTFRNNMFKLHSYYLDGNNVLSEENYKDESLIEVSDFNQFIDLIIAKFPGIEATI' A
#
# COMPACT_ATOMS: atom_id res chain seq x y z
N MET A 1 -1.09 -9.15 14.81
CA MET A 1 0.11 -8.29 14.98
C MET A 1 -0.30 -6.86 15.37
N LYS A 2 0.24 -6.29 16.45
CA LYS A 2 -0.01 -4.88 16.83
C LYS A 2 1.12 -3.98 16.29
N LEU A 3 0.77 -2.98 15.48
CA LEU A 3 1.65 -1.86 15.12
C LEU A 3 1.88 -0.97 16.36
N LYS A 4 2.82 -1.38 17.23
CA LYS A 4 3.10 -0.69 18.49
C LYS A 4 3.76 0.69 18.35
N ASN A 5 4.17 1.14 17.15
CA ASN A 5 5.11 2.27 17.02
C ASN A 5 4.78 3.35 15.96
N GLY A 6 3.59 3.41 15.36
CA GLY A 6 3.31 4.42 14.31
C GLY A 6 4.25 4.32 13.09
N LYS A 7 4.85 3.13 12.90
CA LYS A 7 5.75 2.79 11.79
C LYS A 7 4.91 2.34 10.60
N GLU A 8 5.25 2.89 9.45
CA GLU A 8 4.74 2.46 8.15
C GLU A 8 5.20 1.03 7.85
N ILE A 9 4.30 0.20 7.33
CA ILE A 9 4.63 -1.10 6.74
C ILE A 9 4.69 -0.88 5.23
N THR A 10 5.83 -1.13 4.62
CA THR A 10 5.99 -1.10 3.16
C THR A 10 6.08 -2.52 2.62
N ILE A 11 5.24 -2.84 1.64
CA ILE A 11 5.14 -4.12 0.96
C ILE A 11 5.41 -3.89 -0.53
N PHE A 12 6.24 -4.74 -1.13
CA PHE A 12 6.46 -4.73 -2.58
C PHE A 12 5.62 -5.83 -3.22
N TYR A 13 4.62 -5.44 -4.01
CA TYR A 13 3.69 -6.36 -4.66
C TYR A 13 3.99 -6.46 -6.15
N LYS A 14 4.27 -7.68 -6.64
CA LYS A 14 4.51 -7.93 -8.06
C LYS A 14 3.22 -8.32 -8.78
N LYS A 15 2.75 -7.47 -9.69
CA LYS A 15 1.60 -7.73 -10.57
C LYS A 15 2.11 -8.21 -11.93
N ASN A 16 1.70 -9.42 -12.34
CA ASN A 16 1.98 -10.00 -13.66
C ASN A 16 3.48 -10.03 -14.07
N HIS A 17 4.39 -10.24 -13.12
CA HIS A 17 5.85 -10.37 -13.31
C HIS A 17 6.62 -9.12 -13.77
N GLU A 18 5.97 -8.08 -14.28
CA GLU A 18 6.64 -6.89 -14.84
C GLU A 18 6.46 -5.64 -13.97
N ILE A 19 5.35 -5.51 -13.25
CA ILE A 19 5.04 -4.31 -12.47
C ILE A 19 5.23 -4.59 -10.99
N THR A 20 6.12 -3.82 -10.35
CA THR A 20 6.28 -3.86 -8.88
C THR A 20 5.62 -2.63 -8.28
N TYR A 21 4.54 -2.86 -7.54
CA TYR A 21 3.88 -1.84 -6.73
C TYR A 21 4.60 -1.70 -5.39
N THR A 22 4.79 -0.46 -4.97
CA THR A 22 5.05 -0.12 -3.57
C THR A 22 3.70 0.08 -2.90
N VAL A 23 3.48 -0.62 -1.78
CA VAL A 23 2.25 -0.55 -0.99
C VAL A 23 2.62 -0.21 0.45
N SER A 24 2.31 1.02 0.86
CA SER A 24 2.57 1.52 2.21
C SER A 24 1.29 1.54 3.05
N LEU A 25 1.34 0.87 4.21
CA LEU A 25 0.26 0.78 5.18
C LEU A 25 0.66 1.55 6.43
N THR A 26 -0.14 2.54 6.82
CA THR A 26 0.14 3.38 8.00
C THR A 26 -1.10 3.46 8.88
N PHE A 27 -0.91 3.46 10.20
CA PHE A 27 -1.96 3.76 11.16
C PHE A 27 -1.57 5.00 11.98
N ARG A 28 -2.32 6.10 11.81
CA ARG A 28 -2.12 7.36 12.55
C ARG A 28 -3.46 8.05 12.78
N ASN A 29 -3.59 8.74 13.91
CA ASN A 29 -4.80 9.49 14.28
C ASN A 29 -6.09 8.66 14.17
N ASN A 30 -6.02 7.39 14.57
CA ASN A 30 -7.13 6.45 14.49
C ASN A 30 -7.66 6.19 13.06
N MET A 31 -6.81 6.37 12.05
CA MET A 31 -7.09 6.07 10.65
C MET A 31 -6.03 5.15 10.05
N PHE A 32 -6.50 4.17 9.30
CA PHE A 32 -5.69 3.31 8.44
C PHE A 32 -5.53 3.97 7.08
N LYS A 33 -4.29 4.10 6.64
CA LYS A 33 -3.92 4.69 5.36
C LYS A 33 -3.25 3.63 4.50
N LEU A 34 -3.71 3.53 3.26
CA LEU A 34 -3.11 2.73 2.20
C LEU A 34 -2.62 3.71 1.14
N HIS A 35 -1.31 3.75 0.94
CA HIS A 35 -0.70 4.42 -0.20
C HIS A 35 -0.13 3.35 -1.13
N SER A 36 -0.41 3.45 -2.42
CA SER A 36 0.10 2.49 -3.39
C SER A 36 0.44 3.16 -4.70
N TYR A 37 1.53 2.76 -5.35
CA TYR A 37 1.98 3.26 -6.65
C TYR A 37 2.95 2.25 -7.28
N TYR A 38 3.18 2.33 -8.59
CA TYR A 38 4.34 1.71 -9.22
C TYR A 38 5.15 2.76 -9.98
N LEU A 39 6.43 2.48 -10.18
CA LEU A 39 7.32 3.35 -10.93
C LEU A 39 7.47 2.82 -12.36
N ASP A 40 7.18 3.68 -13.33
CA ASP A 40 7.37 3.44 -14.76
C ASP A 40 8.45 4.39 -15.29
N GLY A 41 9.71 4.10 -14.93
CA GLY A 41 10.86 4.92 -15.27
C GLY A 41 12.01 4.77 -14.27
N ASN A 42 13.20 5.19 -14.69
CA ASN A 42 14.42 5.06 -13.88
C ASN A 42 14.63 6.22 -12.90
N ASN A 43 13.92 7.34 -13.06
CA ASN A 43 14.08 8.52 -12.21
C ASN A 43 13.03 8.53 -11.09
N VAL A 44 13.40 8.01 -9.92
CA VAL A 44 12.54 7.95 -8.72
C VAL A 44 12.12 9.33 -8.19
N LEU A 45 12.78 10.40 -8.63
CA LEU A 45 12.48 11.79 -8.24
C LEU A 45 11.50 12.48 -9.20
N SER A 46 11.19 11.87 -10.35
CA SER A 46 10.23 12.45 -11.29
C SER A 46 8.81 12.00 -10.93
N GLU A 47 7.94 12.95 -10.57
CA GLU A 47 6.54 12.67 -10.24
C GLU A 47 5.79 11.98 -11.39
N GLU A 48 6.17 12.26 -12.63
CA GLU A 48 5.58 11.64 -13.83
C GLU A 48 5.77 10.11 -13.92
N ASN A 49 6.78 9.59 -13.22
CA ASN A 49 7.09 8.16 -13.19
C ASN A 49 6.20 7.40 -12.20
N TYR A 50 5.50 8.09 -11.30
CA TYR A 50 4.52 7.46 -10.42
C TYR A 50 3.25 7.18 -11.20
N LYS A 51 2.90 5.91 -11.32
CA LYS A 51 1.72 5.44 -12.04
C LYS A 51 0.78 4.70 -11.10
N ASP A 52 -0.52 4.78 -11.42
CA ASP A 52 -1.60 4.14 -10.66
C ASP A 52 -1.52 4.45 -9.16
N GLU A 53 -1.13 5.69 -8.84
CA GLU A 53 -1.03 6.17 -7.48
C GLU A 53 -2.42 6.24 -6.85
N SER A 54 -2.52 5.77 -5.61
CA SER A 54 -3.76 5.74 -4.87
C SER A 54 -3.49 5.89 -3.39
N LEU A 55 -4.21 6.83 -2.78
CA LEU A 55 -4.21 7.10 -1.36
C LEU A 55 -5.62 6.88 -0.82
N ILE A 56 -5.78 5.94 0.09
CA ILE A 56 -7.05 5.58 0.70
C ILE A 56 -6.92 5.69 2.21
N GLU A 57 -7.92 6.30 2.85
CA GLU A 57 -7.97 6.46 4.30
C GLU A 57 -9.32 5.94 4.81
N VAL A 58 -9.28 5.04 5.80
CA VAL A 58 -10.47 4.46 6.43
C VAL A 58 -10.27 4.34 7.94
N SER A 59 -11.34 4.49 8.71
CA SER A 59 -11.31 4.35 10.17
C SER A 59 -11.56 2.91 10.62
N ASP A 60 -12.24 2.10 9.81
CA ASP A 60 -12.55 0.71 10.10
C ASP A 60 -11.46 -0.24 9.60
N PHE A 61 -11.02 -1.15 10.47
CA PHE A 61 -9.96 -2.10 10.15
C PHE A 61 -10.41 -3.18 9.15
N ASN A 62 -11.65 -3.66 9.24
CA ASN A 62 -12.12 -4.69 8.34
C ASN A 62 -12.26 -4.13 6.92
N GLN A 63 -12.82 -2.93 6.79
CA GLN A 63 -12.87 -2.20 5.52
C GLN A 63 -11.47 -2.00 4.93
N PHE A 64 -10.47 -1.70 5.77
CA PHE A 64 -9.08 -1.56 5.33
C PHE A 64 -8.52 -2.84 4.73
N ILE A 65 -8.71 -3.97 5.41
CA ILE A 65 -8.25 -5.28 4.95
C ILE A 65 -8.96 -5.70 3.66
N ASP A 66 -10.28 -5.50 3.58
CA ASP A 66 -11.07 -5.83 2.38
C ASP A 66 -10.55 -5.06 1.15
N LEU A 67 -10.21 -3.78 1.32
CA LEU A 67 -9.64 -2.96 0.25
C LEU A 67 -8.26 -3.45 -0.20
N ILE A 68 -7.41 -3.86 0.74
CA ILE A 68 -6.07 -4.40 0.42
C ILE A 68 -6.20 -5.71 -0.36
N ILE A 69 -7.05 -6.63 0.10
CA ILE A 69 -7.24 -7.94 -0.54
C ILE A 69 -7.87 -7.76 -1.93
N ALA A 70 -8.85 -6.86 -2.07
CA ALA A 70 -9.49 -6.59 -3.35
C ALA A 70 -8.53 -5.97 -4.37
N LYS A 71 -7.66 -5.05 -3.95
CA LYS A 71 -6.74 -4.34 -4.85
C LYS A 71 -5.45 -5.11 -5.14
N PHE A 72 -4.95 -5.85 -4.16
CA PHE A 72 -3.69 -6.58 -4.21
C PHE A 72 -3.89 -8.04 -3.76
N PRO A 73 -4.59 -8.85 -4.58
CA PRO A 73 -4.84 -10.25 -4.25
C PRO A 73 -3.51 -10.99 -4.11
N GLY A 74 -3.30 -11.65 -2.97
CA GLY A 74 -2.07 -12.36 -2.65
C GLY A 74 -1.11 -11.62 -1.71
N ILE A 75 -1.44 -10.40 -1.27
CA ILE A 75 -0.88 -9.88 -0.01
C ILE A 75 -1.52 -10.71 1.11
N GLU A 76 -0.84 -11.78 1.53
CA GLU A 76 -1.21 -12.53 2.72
C GLU A 76 -1.01 -11.60 3.93
N ALA A 77 -2.11 -11.00 4.39
CA ALA A 77 -2.14 -10.34 5.68
C ALA A 77 -2.05 -11.44 6.75
N THR A 78 -0.84 -11.91 7.06
CA THR A 78 -0.62 -12.84 8.17
C THR A 78 -0.83 -12.07 9.47
N ILE A 79 -2.01 -12.22 10.09
CA ILE A 79 -2.42 -11.54 11.33
C ILE A 79 -1.76 -12.17 12.55
#